data_AF-A0A928RG47-F1
#
_entry.id   AF-A0A928RG47-F1
#
_cell.length_a   1.000
_cell.length_b   1.000
_cell.length_c   1.000
_cell.angle_alpha   90.00
_cell.angle_beta   90.00
_cell.angle_gamma   90.00
#
_symmetry.space_group_name_H-M   'P 1'
#
loop_
_entity.id
_entity.type
_entity.pdbx_description
1 polymer ?
#
loop_
_entity_poly.entity_id
_entity_poly.type
_entity_poly.pdbx_seq_one_letter_code
_entity_poly.pdbx_strand_id
1 'polypeptide(L)'
;MISLVYFIQGKFFVLKFAMVYDKIFRTKMHTYRRKVYEDIIPQVVNEWKEISQQYKIDYFPHASIGWDNNPRFKNYRKPVVTNNTPENFQKVLEEAKKYADENNVSLITVNSWNEWTETSYLEPDNLYGYGYLEAIKNVFKK
;
A
#
# COMPACT_ATOMS: atom_id res chain seq x y z
N MET A 1 -0.89 -11.34 -12.63
CA MET A 1 -2.28 -11.14 -12.17
C MET A 1 -2.15 -10.51 -10.80
N ILE A 2 -2.43 -9.21 -10.69
CA ILE A 2 -2.34 -8.47 -9.42
C ILE A 2 -3.58 -8.84 -8.60
N SER A 3 -3.39 -9.27 -7.36
CA SER A 3 -4.48 -9.59 -6.44
C SER A 3 -4.57 -8.49 -5.40
N LEU A 4 -5.67 -7.73 -5.39
CA LEU A 4 -5.86 -6.68 -4.41
C LEU A 4 -6.56 -7.22 -3.17
N VAL A 5 -6.17 -6.71 -2.00
CA VAL A 5 -6.77 -7.07 -0.72
C VAL A 5 -7.60 -5.91 -0.21
N TYR A 6 -8.79 -6.21 0.30
CA TYR A 6 -9.75 -5.24 0.80
C TYR A 6 -10.08 -5.54 2.26
N PHE A 7 -10.18 -4.47 3.06
CA PHE A 7 -10.64 -4.50 4.44
C PHE A 7 -11.95 -3.75 4.56
N ILE A 8 -13.03 -4.46 4.88
CA ILE A 8 -14.35 -3.87 5.14
C ILE A 8 -14.77 -4.27 6.55
N GLN A 9 -14.92 -3.31 7.46
CA GLN A 9 -15.47 -3.55 8.82
C GLN A 9 -14.84 -4.76 9.54
N GLY A 10 -13.51 -4.90 9.46
CA GLY A 10 -12.77 -6.01 10.09
C GLY A 10 -12.82 -7.35 9.35
N LYS A 11 -13.41 -7.42 8.15
CA LYS A 11 -13.44 -8.60 7.28
C LYS A 11 -12.45 -8.48 6.13
N PHE A 12 -11.74 -9.59 5.89
CA PHE A 12 -10.71 -9.73 4.87
C PHE A 12 -11.30 -10.32 3.59
N PHE A 13 -11.05 -9.67 2.45
CA PHE A 13 -11.45 -10.17 1.13
C PHE A 13 -10.29 -10.04 0.13
N VAL A 14 -10.08 -11.08 -0.69
CA VAL A 14 -9.15 -11.06 -1.83
C VAL A 14 -9.96 -11.05 -3.10
N LEU A 15 -9.78 -10.02 -3.94
CA LEU A 15 -10.44 -9.90 -5.23
C LEU A 15 -9.36 -9.76 -6.32
N LYS A 16 -9.50 -10.57 -7.37
CA LYS A 16 -8.65 -10.49 -8.57
C LYS A 16 -9.18 -9.38 -9.47
N PHE A 17 -8.62 -8.19 -9.34
CA PHE A 17 -8.85 -7.07 -10.26
C PHE A 17 -7.52 -6.48 -10.72
N ALA A 18 -7.38 -6.24 -12.02
CA ALA A 18 -6.28 -5.44 -12.58
C ALA A 18 -6.59 -3.96 -12.31
N MET A 19 -5.86 -3.31 -11.41
CA MET A 19 -6.15 -1.93 -11.01
C MET A 19 -5.43 -0.87 -11.84
N VAL A 20 -6.18 0.20 -12.13
CA VAL A 20 -5.81 1.48 -12.75
C VAL A 20 -5.03 2.41 -11.77
N TYR A 21 -4.96 2.07 -10.48
CA TYR A 21 -4.45 2.94 -9.41
C TYR A 21 -2.93 3.12 -9.39
N ASP A 22 -2.17 2.17 -9.92
CA ASP A 22 -0.71 2.17 -9.84
C ASP A 22 -0.07 3.27 -10.71
N LYS A 23 -0.81 3.83 -11.68
CA LYS A 23 -0.29 4.86 -12.59
C LYS A 23 -0.03 6.20 -11.89
N ILE A 24 -0.83 6.56 -10.88
CA ILE A 24 -0.74 7.85 -10.18
C ILE A 24 0.43 7.84 -9.19
N PHE A 25 0.56 6.76 -8.40
CA PHE A 25 1.73 6.52 -7.53
C PHE A 25 3.04 6.55 -8.33
N ARG A 26 3.06 5.92 -9.51
CA ARG A 26 4.23 5.93 -10.41
C ARG A 26 4.60 7.33 -10.93
N THR A 27 3.62 8.17 -11.29
CA THR A 27 3.89 9.49 -11.90
C THR A 27 4.55 10.49 -10.95
N LYS A 28 4.22 10.49 -9.65
CA LYS A 28 4.82 11.42 -8.67
C LYS A 28 6.17 10.93 -8.11
N MET A 29 6.61 9.72 -8.44
CA MET A 29 7.89 9.15 -7.95
C MET A 29 9.11 9.38 -8.86
N HIS A 30 8.94 9.96 -10.06
CA HIS A 30 10.00 10.02 -11.07
C HIS A 30 11.23 10.86 -10.72
N THR A 31 11.22 11.67 -9.66
CA THR A 31 12.32 12.58 -9.31
C THR A 31 13.31 12.05 -8.26
N TYR A 32 13.05 10.91 -7.61
CA TYR A 32 13.88 10.41 -6.51
C TYR A 32 14.69 9.13 -6.85
N ARG A 33 15.95 9.07 -6.37
CA ARG A 33 16.86 7.94 -6.64
C ARG A 33 16.49 6.65 -5.88
N ARG A 34 15.99 6.80 -4.67
CA ARG A 34 15.54 5.77 -3.71
C ARG A 34 14.69 6.52 -2.68
N LYS A 35 13.55 5.98 -2.28
CA LYS A 35 12.77 6.53 -1.17
C LYS A 35 12.77 5.53 -0.02
N VAL A 36 12.93 6.02 1.20
CA VAL A 36 12.76 5.22 2.41
C VAL A 36 11.26 5.23 2.76
N TYR A 37 10.73 4.11 3.24
CA TYR A 37 9.29 3.91 3.38
C TYR A 37 8.64 4.98 4.29
N GLU A 38 9.31 5.38 5.36
CA GLU A 38 8.84 6.41 6.27
C GLU A 38 8.62 7.76 5.58
N ASP A 39 9.47 8.11 4.60
CA ASP A 39 9.36 9.38 3.88
C ASP A 39 8.16 9.41 2.93
N ILE A 40 7.65 8.24 2.52
CA ILE A 40 6.50 8.16 1.61
C ILE A 40 5.17 8.22 2.34
N ILE A 41 5.10 7.87 3.63
CA ILE A 41 3.83 7.84 4.39
C ILE A 41 3.13 9.22 4.35
N PRO A 42 3.79 10.35 4.67
CA PRO A 42 3.12 11.66 4.62
C PRO A 42 2.67 12.04 3.20
N GLN A 43 3.41 11.62 2.18
CA GLN A 43 3.09 11.90 0.78
C GLN A 43 1.81 11.16 0.35
N VAL A 44 1.71 9.89 0.73
CA VAL A 44 0.53 9.04 0.47
C VAL A 44 -0.70 9.57 1.22
N VAL A 45 -0.56 9.96 2.49
CA VAL A 45 -1.67 10.56 3.27
C VAL A 45 -2.14 11.87 2.64
N ASN A 46 -1.22 12.71 2.18
CA ASN A 46 -1.57 13.95 1.48
C ASN A 46 -2.27 13.67 0.14
N GLU A 47 -1.83 12.66 -0.60
CA GLU A 47 -2.46 12.25 -1.85
C GLU A 47 -3.91 11.78 -1.64
N TRP A 48 -4.20 11.00 -0.60
CA TRP A 48 -5.57 10.60 -0.26
C TRP A 48 -6.48 11.83 -0.05
N LYS A 49 -5.98 12.86 0.63
CA LYS A 49 -6.69 14.12 0.89
C LYS A 49 -6.89 14.93 -0.39
N GLU A 50 -5.86 15.04 -1.22
CA GLU A 50 -5.95 15.75 -2.51
C GLU A 50 -7.02 15.10 -3.40
N ILE A 51 -7.01 13.76 -3.51
CA ILE A 51 -7.96 13.04 -4.36
C ILE A 51 -9.38 13.19 -3.82
N SER A 52 -9.60 13.04 -2.50
CA SER A 52 -10.95 13.19 -1.94
C SER A 52 -11.52 14.60 -2.05
N GLN A 53 -10.66 15.63 -2.06
CA GLN A 53 -11.07 17.01 -2.29
C GLN A 53 -11.33 17.30 -3.77
N GLN A 54 -10.59 16.65 -4.67
CA GLN A 54 -10.70 16.88 -6.11
C GLN A 54 -11.97 16.27 -6.72
N TYR A 55 -12.42 15.12 -6.21
CA TYR A 55 -13.54 14.38 -6.79
C TYR A 55 -14.72 14.27 -5.80
N LYS A 56 -15.95 14.29 -6.33
CA LYS A 56 -17.19 14.17 -5.52
C LYS A 56 -17.55 12.72 -5.13
N ILE A 57 -16.57 11.81 -5.16
CA ILE A 57 -16.76 10.40 -4.81
C ILE A 57 -15.95 10.09 -3.56
N ASP A 58 -16.47 9.20 -2.73
CA ASP A 58 -15.74 8.73 -1.55
C ASP A 58 -14.42 8.10 -1.98
N TYR A 59 -13.34 8.55 -1.36
CA TYR A 59 -12.02 7.96 -1.55
C TYR A 59 -11.77 6.91 -0.47
N PHE A 60 -11.39 5.71 -0.90
CA PHE A 60 -10.99 4.63 0.00
C PHE A 60 -9.46 4.60 0.08
N PRO A 61 -8.87 4.76 1.29
CA PRO A 61 -7.42 4.84 1.40
C PRO A 61 -6.74 3.56 0.93
N HIS A 62 -5.60 3.77 0.27
CA HIS A 62 -4.80 2.71 -0.34
C HIS A 62 -3.43 2.61 0.31
N ALA A 63 -3.11 1.45 0.87
CA ALA A 63 -1.81 1.14 1.46
C ALA A 63 -1.02 0.19 0.53
N SER A 64 0.17 0.62 0.11
CA SER A 64 1.10 -0.24 -0.64
C SER A 64 2.25 -0.66 0.27
N ILE A 65 2.63 -1.94 0.23
CA ILE A 65 3.72 -2.50 1.06
C ILE A 65 5.08 -1.98 0.62
N GLY A 66 5.26 -1.73 -0.68
CA GLY A 66 6.54 -1.39 -1.25
C GLY A 66 6.50 -1.32 -2.76
N TRP A 67 7.66 -1.03 -3.34
CA TRP A 67 7.85 -0.98 -4.79
C TRP A 67 9.32 -1.22 -5.17
N ASP A 68 9.59 -2.35 -5.79
CA ASP A 68 10.83 -2.63 -6.51
C ASP A 68 10.59 -3.64 -7.64
N ASN A 69 10.59 -3.16 -8.88
CA ASN A 69 10.43 -4.01 -10.06
C ASN A 69 11.76 -4.38 -10.75
N ASN A 70 12.91 -4.09 -10.13
CA ASN A 70 14.24 -4.41 -10.66
C ASN A 70 14.44 -5.89 -11.00
N PRO A 71 13.87 -6.87 -10.28
CA PRO A 71 14.01 -8.29 -10.67
C PRO A 71 13.53 -8.61 -12.09
N ARG A 72 12.69 -7.75 -12.70
CA ARG A 72 12.19 -7.90 -14.06
C ARG A 72 13.16 -7.37 -15.14
N PHE A 73 14.25 -6.71 -14.76
CA PHE A 73 15.10 -5.96 -15.68
C PHE A 73 16.60 -6.25 -15.50
N LYS A 74 17.35 -6.21 -16.60
CA LYS A 74 18.81 -6.36 -16.58
C LYS A 74 19.52 -5.14 -15.98
N ASN A 75 18.97 -3.95 -16.22
CA ASN A 75 19.53 -2.69 -15.76
C ASN A 75 18.70 -2.16 -14.60
N TYR A 76 19.37 -1.52 -13.64
CA TYR A 76 18.72 -0.91 -12.51
C TYR A 76 17.71 0.17 -12.95
N ARG A 77 16.49 0.08 -12.44
CA ARG A 77 15.38 1.01 -12.68
C ARG A 77 14.95 1.69 -11.39
N LYS A 78 14.64 2.97 -11.54
CA LYS A 78 14.06 3.82 -10.50
C LYS A 78 12.59 4.11 -10.84
N PRO A 79 11.75 4.44 -9.86
CA PRO A 79 12.02 4.49 -8.41
C PRO A 79 12.09 3.10 -7.76
N VAL A 80 12.71 3.02 -6.57
CA VAL A 80 12.57 1.89 -5.62
C VAL A 80 12.26 2.44 -4.23
N VAL A 81 11.44 1.71 -3.48
CA VAL A 81 11.15 1.99 -2.07
C VAL A 81 11.87 0.96 -1.21
N THR A 82 12.61 1.43 -0.21
CA THR A 82 13.38 0.62 0.73
C THR A 82 12.85 0.79 2.14
N ASN A 83 13.23 -0.13 3.03
CA ASN A 83 12.74 -0.18 4.41
C ASN A 83 11.23 -0.51 4.51
N ASN A 84 10.77 -1.32 3.56
CA ASN A 84 9.42 -1.88 3.49
C ASN A 84 9.27 -2.98 4.55
N THR A 85 9.40 -2.67 5.83
CA THR A 85 9.27 -3.68 6.91
C THR A 85 7.82 -3.80 7.37
N PRO A 86 7.41 -4.91 8.02
CA PRO A 86 6.10 -5.02 8.63
C PRO A 86 5.73 -3.87 9.57
N GLU A 87 6.70 -3.36 10.35
CA GLU A 87 6.49 -2.24 11.28
C GLU A 87 6.18 -0.95 10.55
N ASN A 88 6.90 -0.68 9.45
CA ASN A 88 6.66 0.50 8.62
C ASN A 88 5.35 0.39 7.84
N PHE A 89 5.02 -0.80 7.36
CA PHE A 89 3.71 -1.07 6.77
C PHE A 89 2.58 -0.87 7.79
N GLN A 90 2.75 -1.27 9.06
CA GLN A 90 1.76 -1.01 10.11
C GLN A 90 1.46 0.50 10.25
N LYS A 91 2.49 1.35 10.19
CA LYS A 91 2.31 2.82 10.27
C LYS A 91 1.41 3.36 9.16
N VAL A 92 1.57 2.89 7.91
CA VAL A 92 0.67 3.34 6.82
C VAL A 92 -0.75 2.84 7.01
N LEU A 93 -0.94 1.65 7.59
CA LEU A 93 -2.27 1.12 7.91
C LEU A 93 -2.95 1.89 9.05
N GLU A 94 -2.19 2.35 10.05
CA GLU A 94 -2.69 3.23 11.11
C GLU A 94 -3.19 4.56 10.54
N GLU A 95 -2.43 5.17 9.63
CA GLU A 95 -2.86 6.37 8.91
C GLU A 95 -4.08 6.11 8.01
N ALA A 96 -4.13 4.96 7.33
CA ALA A 96 -5.28 4.58 6.51
C ALA A 96 -6.54 4.38 7.37
N LYS A 97 -6.41 3.77 8.54
CA LYS A 97 -7.50 3.61 9.50
C LYS A 97 -7.99 4.98 9.98
N LYS A 98 -7.08 5.86 10.38
CA LYS A 98 -7.41 7.21 10.83
C LYS A 98 -8.15 7.99 9.74
N TYR A 99 -7.65 7.96 8.50
CA TYR A 99 -8.32 8.58 7.37
C TYR A 99 -9.73 8.01 7.17
N ALA A 100 -9.88 6.68 7.25
CA ALA A 100 -11.15 6.01 7.06
C ALA A 100 -12.18 6.41 8.13
N ASP A 101 -11.76 6.44 9.39
CA ASP A 101 -12.58 6.88 10.52
C ASP A 101 -12.99 8.36 10.37
N GLU A 102 -12.06 9.25 10.01
CA GLU A 102 -12.30 10.69 9.85
C GLU A 102 -13.25 11.03 8.69
N ASN A 103 -13.23 10.24 7.61
CA ASN A 103 -14.04 10.45 6.41
C ASN A 103 -15.27 9.53 6.35
N ASN A 104 -15.53 8.74 7.41
CA ASN A 104 -16.63 7.79 7.49
C ASN A 104 -16.69 6.80 6.31
N VAL A 105 -15.53 6.37 5.81
CA VAL A 105 -15.44 5.34 4.77
C VAL A 105 -15.13 3.98 5.39
N SER A 106 -15.78 2.94 4.89
CA SER A 106 -15.72 1.60 5.52
C SER A 106 -14.75 0.64 4.86
N LEU A 107 -14.06 1.08 3.80
CA LEU A 107 -13.18 0.26 2.98
C LEU A 107 -11.77 0.83 2.93
N ILE A 108 -10.78 -0.03 3.16
CA ILE A 108 -9.35 0.24 2.96
C ILE A 108 -8.80 -0.81 1.99
N THR A 109 -7.96 -0.37 1.06
CA THR A 109 -7.36 -1.27 0.06
C THR A 109 -5.88 -1.45 0.31
N VAL A 110 -5.36 -2.64 0.05
CA VAL A 110 -3.95 -2.99 0.21
C VAL A 110 -3.39 -3.61 -1.06
N ASN A 111 -2.27 -3.08 -1.55
CA ASN A 111 -1.45 -3.70 -2.58
C ASN A 111 -0.28 -4.47 -1.94
N SER A 112 -0.17 -5.78 -2.14
CA SER A 112 -1.09 -6.72 -2.78
C SER A 112 -1.04 -8.06 -2.04
N TRP A 113 -1.86 -9.05 -2.39
CA TRP A 113 -1.66 -10.39 -1.84
C TRP A 113 -0.30 -10.98 -2.29
N ASN A 114 0.00 -10.96 -3.59
CA ASN A 114 1.08 -11.77 -4.18
C ASN A 114 1.83 -11.12 -5.35
N GLU A 115 2.06 -9.81 -5.34
CA GLU A 115 2.88 -9.12 -6.34
C GLU A 115 4.38 -9.18 -5.97
N TRP A 116 4.89 -10.41 -5.99
CA TRP A 116 6.28 -10.75 -5.69
C TRP A 116 7.28 -10.01 -6.58
N THR A 117 6.94 -9.86 -7.86
CA THR A 117 7.86 -9.26 -8.84
C THR A 117 7.96 -7.74 -8.76
N GLU A 118 7.20 -7.09 -7.87
CA GLU A 118 7.32 -5.67 -7.52
C GLU A 118 7.64 -5.48 -6.03
N THR A 119 8.02 -6.57 -5.33
CA THR A 119 8.28 -6.61 -3.88
C THR A 119 7.16 -5.96 -3.06
N SER A 120 5.91 -6.18 -3.47
CA SER A 120 4.72 -5.56 -2.90
C SER A 120 3.68 -6.62 -2.58
N TYR A 121 4.01 -7.52 -1.67
CA TYR A 121 3.23 -8.73 -1.36
C TYR A 121 2.95 -8.86 0.15
N LEU A 122 1.73 -9.32 0.48
CA LEU A 122 1.28 -9.67 1.84
C LEU A 122 1.51 -11.14 2.17
N GLU A 123 1.60 -11.98 1.13
CA GLU A 123 1.77 -13.42 1.27
C GLU A 123 2.98 -13.74 2.17
N PRO A 124 2.84 -14.66 3.14
CA PRO A 124 3.93 -14.99 4.03
C PRO A 124 5.19 -15.43 3.29
N ASP A 125 6.34 -14.97 3.76
CA ASP A 125 7.64 -15.24 3.15
C ASP A 125 8.64 -15.82 4.17
N ASN A 126 9.88 -16.03 3.75
CA ASN A 126 10.95 -16.50 4.62
C ASN A 126 11.72 -15.38 5.34
N LEU A 127 11.44 -14.11 5.05
CA LEU A 127 12.15 -12.96 5.61
C LEU A 127 11.42 -12.39 6.83
N TYR A 128 10.11 -12.25 6.72
CA TYR A 128 9.20 -11.68 7.71
C TYR A 128 8.11 -12.67 8.16
N GLY A 129 7.97 -13.84 7.53
CA GLY A 129 6.96 -14.82 7.92
C GLY A 129 5.56 -14.23 7.79
N TYR A 130 4.82 -14.20 8.90
CA TYR A 130 3.48 -13.60 8.98
C TYR A 130 3.49 -12.09 9.29
N GLY A 131 4.65 -11.43 9.30
CA GLY A 131 4.82 -10.06 9.80
C GLY A 131 3.81 -9.06 9.24
N TYR A 132 3.58 -9.02 7.93
CA TYR A 132 2.60 -8.10 7.32
C TYR A 132 1.15 -8.42 7.72
N LEU A 133 0.80 -9.70 7.89
CA LEU A 133 -0.52 -10.12 8.33
C LEU A 133 -0.75 -9.79 9.82
N GLU A 134 0.28 -9.91 10.65
CA GLU A 134 0.22 -9.46 12.04
C GLU A 134 0.12 -7.93 12.13
N ALA A 135 0.82 -7.17 11.27
CA ALA A 135 0.66 -5.71 11.18
C ALA A 135 -0.79 -5.31 10.87
N ILE A 136 -1.44 -5.98 9.91
CA ILE A 136 -2.88 -5.80 9.64
C ILE A 136 -3.73 -6.09 10.88
N LYS A 137 -3.49 -7.23 11.52
CA LYS A 137 -4.26 -7.67 12.68
C LYS A 137 -4.13 -6.69 13.85
N ASN A 138 -2.94 -6.15 14.08
CA ASN A 138 -2.68 -5.17 15.15
C ASN A 138 -3.50 -3.88 14.98
N VAL A 139 -3.78 -3.48 13.73
CA VAL A 139 -4.52 -2.24 13.43
C VAL A 139 -6.03 -2.46 13.43
N PHE A 140 -6.51 -3.57 12.86
CA PHE A 140 -7.94 -3.74 12.55
C PHE A 140 -8.69 -4.77 13.39
N LYS A 141 -8.01 -5.58 14.21
CA LYS A 141 -8.60 -6.75 14.88
C LYS A 141 -8.66 -6.66 16.41
N LYS A 142 -8.80 -5.44 16.95
CA LYS A 142 -8.98 -5.20 18.39
C LYS A 142 -10.44 -5.38 18.81
#